data_AF-A0AAW2SK41-F1
#
_entry.id   AF-A0AAW2SK41-F1
#
_cell.length_a   1.000
_cell.length_b   1.000
_cell.length_c   1.000
_cell.angle_alpha   90.00
_cell.angle_beta   90.00
_cell.angle_gamma   90.00
#
_symmetry.space_group_name_H-M   'P 1'
#
loop_
_entity.id
_entity.type
_entity.pdbx_description
1 polymer ?
#
loop_
_entity_poly.entity_id
_entity_poly.type
_entity_poly.pdbx_seq_one_letter_code
_entity_poly.pdbx_strand_id
1 'polypeptide(L)'
;MTNDADLVADASCFLVWILTSSLAPEKAKRSYPKRLEDLCLAPVLWANIKDDLWLGLWPFLFEKINKTRVIFSGDRVPVEQRVLLIANHRTEVDWMYLWNLALRKGCLGYIKYILKSSLMKLPIFGWGFHILEFIPVERKWEVDEPVMRQMLSTFTNREDPLWLAVFPEGTDYTEQKCIKSQKFANENGLPVLKNVLLPKTRGFSVCLEILRGSLDAVYDVTIAYKNQCPSFLDNVFGVDPSEVHMHVRRIPLEEIPLSKDDGAAWLMNAFVLKDQLLTDFIVNGHFPQESTENQLSTVKCVANCIVVIVFTVILTYLTYFSSLWLKVYVVVFTINASATVFTLQNSCSYTVWPGTLSGNGAAILGDGGFAMAPGDTIALPAPPGWSGRFWARTGCIFDDAGTGNCTTGDCGGILKCTGGGVPPVSLVEFTIASGGADSGKDFYDVSLVDGYNVGLSVRASGGSGDCQSAGCVADVNANCPKELQVIDEGGNVVACKSACAAFNKPEFCCTGEHSTSATCSPTPYSQMFKNACPAAYSYAYDDLSSTCTCAGADYFITFCPSSN
;
A
#
# COMPACT_ATOMS: atom_id res chain seq x y z
N MET A 1 -20.90 -5.68 8.30
CA MET A 1 -21.13 -4.30 7.83
C MET A 1 -19.85 -3.85 7.14
N THR A 2 -19.77 -4.06 5.83
CA THR A 2 -18.67 -3.60 4.97
C THR A 2 -18.95 -2.15 4.59
N ASN A 3 -18.00 -1.25 4.88
CA ASN A 3 -18.14 0.19 4.63
C ASN A 3 -18.21 0.49 3.14
N ASP A 4 -19.18 1.33 2.73
CA ASP A 4 -19.34 1.90 1.38
C ASP A 4 -18.14 2.76 0.92
N ALA A 5 -17.12 2.96 1.76
CA ALA A 5 -15.91 3.72 1.45
C ALA A 5 -14.93 2.96 0.53
N ASP A 6 -14.95 1.63 0.52
CA ASP A 6 -14.01 0.82 -0.25
C ASP A 6 -14.38 0.72 -1.74
N LEU A 7 -15.67 0.87 -2.10
CA LEU A 7 -16.12 0.87 -3.49
C LEU A 7 -15.76 2.15 -4.26
N VAL A 8 -15.62 3.29 -3.58
CA VAL A 8 -15.22 4.57 -4.20
C VAL A 8 -13.70 4.62 -4.44
N ALA A 9 -12.92 3.90 -3.61
CA ALA A 9 -11.48 3.75 -3.80
C ALA A 9 -11.14 2.90 -5.06
N ASP A 10 -11.93 1.87 -5.35
CA ASP A 10 -11.71 0.97 -6.50
C ASP A 10 -11.97 1.63 -7.86
N ALA A 11 -13.02 2.46 -7.99
CA ALA A 11 -13.29 3.21 -9.23
C ALA A 11 -12.22 4.27 -9.53
N SER A 12 -11.65 4.87 -8.47
CA SER A 12 -10.57 5.85 -8.54
C SER A 12 -9.25 5.19 -8.95
N CYS A 13 -8.95 4.01 -8.41
CA CYS A 13 -7.81 3.18 -8.83
C CYS A 13 -7.90 2.70 -10.28
N PHE A 14 -9.11 2.47 -10.82
CA PHE A 14 -9.29 2.02 -12.20
C PHE A 14 -8.97 3.10 -13.24
N LEU A 15 -9.48 4.32 -13.03
CA LEU A 15 -9.12 5.50 -13.82
C LEU A 15 -7.63 5.84 -13.66
N VAL A 16 -7.11 5.72 -12.44
CA VAL A 16 -5.68 5.92 -12.14
C VAL A 16 -4.82 4.84 -12.79
N TRP A 17 -5.23 3.57 -12.88
CA TRP A 17 -4.47 2.54 -13.60
C TRP A 17 -4.50 2.78 -15.11
N ILE A 18 -5.64 3.16 -15.69
CA ILE A 18 -5.73 3.56 -17.11
C ILE A 18 -4.81 4.77 -17.39
N LEU A 19 -4.73 5.74 -16.48
CA LEU A 19 -3.86 6.90 -16.64
C LEU A 19 -2.39 6.57 -16.35
N THR A 20 -2.06 5.87 -15.28
CA THR A 20 -0.67 5.57 -14.85
C THR A 20 0.01 4.50 -15.70
N SER A 21 -0.71 3.49 -16.20
CA SER A 21 -0.15 2.51 -17.16
C SER A 21 0.00 3.07 -18.58
N SER A 22 -0.67 4.20 -18.86
CA SER A 22 -0.60 4.89 -20.15
C SER A 22 0.35 6.10 -20.17
N LEU A 23 0.76 6.64 -19.03
CA LEU A 23 1.42 7.96 -18.97
C LEU A 23 2.84 7.94 -18.38
N ALA A 24 3.39 6.83 -17.87
CA ALA A 24 4.70 6.87 -17.20
C ALA A 24 5.89 6.84 -18.19
N PRO A 25 6.71 7.90 -18.30
CA PRO A 25 7.99 7.83 -19.02
C PRO A 25 9.04 7.04 -18.22
N GLU A 26 9.95 6.38 -18.93
CA GLU A 26 10.95 5.44 -18.38
C GLU A 26 11.89 6.07 -17.32
N LYS A 27 12.00 7.40 -17.27
CA LYS A 27 12.87 8.15 -16.35
C LYS A 27 12.18 8.71 -15.09
N ALA A 28 10.85 8.56 -14.93
CA ALA A 28 10.16 8.88 -13.67
C ALA A 28 10.63 7.99 -12.49
N LYS A 29 11.40 6.93 -12.77
CA LYS A 29 11.94 5.96 -11.78
C LYS A 29 12.98 6.51 -10.80
N ARG A 30 13.41 7.77 -10.90
CA ARG A 30 14.45 8.33 -9.99
C ARG A 30 13.93 9.07 -8.76
N SER A 31 12.61 9.27 -8.62
CA SER A 31 12.02 10.06 -7.51
C SER A 31 10.89 9.36 -6.73
N TYR A 32 10.50 8.13 -7.09
CA TYR A 32 9.43 7.41 -6.39
C TYR A 32 9.94 6.55 -5.24
N PRO A 33 9.20 6.41 -4.12
CA PRO A 33 9.50 5.42 -3.10
C PRO A 33 9.42 4.01 -3.72
N LYS A 34 10.49 3.23 -3.56
CA LYS A 34 10.73 1.86 -4.11
C LYS A 34 9.59 0.83 -3.99
N ARG A 35 8.50 1.10 -3.27
CA ARG A 35 7.41 0.15 -3.01
C ARG A 35 6.39 -0.01 -4.15
N LEU A 36 6.44 0.84 -5.17
CA LEU A 36 5.52 0.79 -6.34
C LEU A 36 6.21 0.24 -7.61
N GLU A 37 7.51 -0.01 -7.59
CA GLU A 37 8.28 -0.44 -8.76
C GLU A 37 8.01 -1.90 -9.17
N ASP A 38 7.48 -2.73 -8.26
CA ASP A 38 7.37 -4.18 -8.47
C ASP A 38 6.09 -4.64 -9.21
N LEU A 39 5.20 -3.73 -9.61
CA LEU A 39 3.88 -4.08 -10.19
C LEU A 39 3.72 -3.89 -11.70
N CYS A 40 4.68 -3.28 -12.41
CA CYS A 40 4.52 -2.96 -13.84
C CYS A 40 5.72 -3.46 -14.68
N LEU A 41 5.59 -4.68 -15.22
CA LEU A 41 6.49 -5.20 -16.25
C LEU A 41 6.21 -4.53 -17.61
N ALA A 42 7.25 -3.88 -18.15
CA ALA A 42 7.56 -3.59 -19.58
C ALA A 42 7.83 -2.10 -19.89
N PRO A 43 9.07 -1.59 -19.76
CA PRO A 43 9.36 -0.15 -19.96
C PRO A 43 9.93 0.26 -21.34
N VAL A 44 10.55 -0.62 -22.11
CA VAL A 44 11.56 -0.18 -23.12
C VAL A 44 10.99 0.22 -24.49
N LEU A 45 9.73 -0.11 -24.81
CA LEU A 45 9.11 0.22 -26.10
C LEU A 45 8.13 1.41 -26.06
N TRP A 46 7.92 2.02 -24.89
CA TRP A 46 6.67 2.74 -24.59
C TRP A 46 6.79 4.24 -24.35
N ALA A 47 8.00 4.80 -24.23
CA ALA A 47 8.21 6.18 -23.81
C ALA A 47 7.99 7.26 -24.90
N ASN A 48 7.95 6.89 -26.20
CA ASN A 48 7.96 7.86 -27.30
C ASN A 48 6.60 8.10 -27.98
N ILE A 49 5.53 7.38 -27.61
CA ILE A 49 4.24 7.39 -28.36
C ILE A 49 3.06 7.99 -27.58
N LYS A 50 3.14 8.25 -26.26
CA LYS A 50 1.91 8.26 -25.43
C LYS A 50 1.40 9.60 -24.87
N ASP A 51 2.22 10.61 -24.61
CA ASP A 51 1.73 11.83 -23.97
C ASP A 51 0.92 12.74 -24.92
N ASP A 52 1.31 12.75 -26.20
CA ASP A 52 0.64 13.51 -27.26
C ASP A 52 -0.79 12.99 -27.54
N LEU A 53 -1.04 11.69 -27.38
CA LEU A 53 -2.29 11.06 -27.78
C LEU A 53 -3.45 11.51 -26.87
N TRP A 54 -3.29 11.37 -25.56
CA TRP A 54 -4.32 11.75 -24.58
C TRP A 54 -4.47 13.26 -24.46
N LEU A 55 -3.37 14.01 -24.35
CA LEU A 55 -3.44 15.47 -24.30
C LEU A 55 -4.01 16.05 -25.61
N GLY A 56 -3.75 15.39 -26.75
CA GLY A 56 -4.24 15.78 -28.07
C GLY A 56 -5.76 15.70 -28.23
N LEU A 57 -6.48 15.02 -27.31
CA LEU A 57 -7.94 15.01 -27.28
C LEU A 57 -8.52 16.38 -26.90
N TRP A 58 -7.80 17.19 -26.12
CA TRP A 58 -8.28 18.51 -25.72
C TRP A 58 -8.28 19.52 -26.88
N PRO A 59 -7.19 19.73 -27.65
CA PRO A 59 -7.25 20.50 -28.88
C PRO A 59 -8.28 19.98 -29.88
N PHE A 60 -8.48 18.66 -29.96
CA PHE A 60 -9.54 18.08 -30.79
C PHE A 60 -10.93 18.46 -30.30
N LEU A 61 -11.20 18.34 -29.00
CA LEU A 61 -12.44 18.77 -28.37
C LEU A 61 -12.71 20.24 -28.66
N PHE A 62 -11.74 21.12 -28.41
CA PHE A 62 -11.89 22.56 -28.59
C PHE A 62 -12.16 22.92 -30.06
N GLU A 63 -11.27 22.55 -30.99
CA GLU A 63 -11.35 23.05 -32.36
C GLU A 63 -12.35 22.30 -33.23
N LYS A 64 -12.59 21.00 -32.99
CA LYS A 64 -13.40 20.17 -33.89
C LYS A 64 -14.78 19.81 -33.34
N ILE A 65 -14.88 19.55 -32.04
CA ILE A 65 -16.16 19.20 -31.41
C ILE A 65 -16.91 20.47 -31.02
N ASN A 66 -16.27 21.33 -30.21
CA ASN A 66 -16.84 22.59 -29.72
C ASN A 66 -16.82 23.70 -30.79
N LYS A 67 -16.05 23.50 -31.86
CA LYS A 67 -15.87 24.47 -32.96
C LYS A 67 -15.29 25.81 -32.51
N THR A 68 -14.53 25.82 -31.41
CA THR A 68 -13.74 26.97 -30.99
C THR A 68 -12.70 27.28 -32.05
N ARG A 69 -12.70 28.49 -32.59
CA ARG A 69 -11.69 28.92 -33.57
C ARG A 69 -10.45 29.40 -32.82
N VAL A 70 -9.37 28.64 -32.95
CA VAL A 70 -8.06 29.06 -32.43
C VAL A 70 -7.28 29.78 -33.53
N ILE A 71 -7.01 31.05 -33.33
CA ILE A 71 -6.39 31.95 -34.31
C ILE A 71 -4.99 32.32 -33.83
N PHE A 72 -3.99 32.08 -34.67
CA PHE A 72 -2.60 32.41 -34.40
C PHE A 72 -2.16 33.63 -35.20
N SER A 73 -1.32 34.46 -34.57
CA SER A 73 -0.79 35.68 -35.17
C SER A 73 0.63 35.98 -34.69
N GLY A 74 1.31 36.94 -35.32
CA GLY A 74 2.69 37.33 -34.98
C GLY A 74 3.75 36.55 -35.77
N ASP A 75 4.77 36.07 -35.08
CA ASP A 75 5.88 35.36 -35.69
C ASP A 75 5.48 33.95 -36.13
N ARG A 76 6.08 33.47 -37.23
CA ARG A 76 6.03 32.05 -37.56
C ARG A 76 6.93 31.29 -36.61
N VAL A 77 6.33 30.39 -35.84
CA VAL A 77 7.03 29.61 -34.83
C VAL A 77 7.66 28.37 -35.49
N PRO A 78 8.99 28.23 -35.54
CA PRO A 78 9.60 27.00 -36.06
C PRO A 78 9.32 25.81 -35.12
N VAL A 79 9.56 24.59 -35.59
CA VAL A 79 9.57 23.41 -34.72
C VAL A 79 10.87 23.45 -33.92
N GLU A 80 10.83 24.08 -32.75
CA GLU A 80 11.94 24.08 -31.78
C GLU A 80 11.71 22.97 -30.75
N GLN A 81 12.79 22.30 -30.37
CA GLN A 81 12.70 21.20 -29.42
C GLN A 81 12.71 21.69 -27.98
N ARG A 82 13.31 22.85 -27.69
CA ARG A 82 13.51 23.34 -26.32
C ARG A 82 13.19 24.83 -26.17
N VAL A 83 12.04 25.17 -25.58
CA VAL A 83 11.59 26.56 -25.42
C VAL A 83 11.08 26.87 -24.02
N LEU A 84 11.31 28.11 -23.60
CA LEU A 84 10.64 28.71 -22.44
C LEU A 84 9.50 29.58 -22.97
N LEU A 85 8.27 29.25 -22.56
CA LEU A 85 7.05 29.97 -22.92
C LEU A 85 6.66 30.90 -21.77
N ILE A 86 6.48 32.18 -22.08
CA ILE A 86 5.86 33.15 -21.18
C ILE A 86 4.51 33.59 -21.75
N ALA A 87 3.48 33.59 -20.91
CA ALA A 87 2.13 34.00 -21.31
C ALA A 87 1.45 34.89 -20.27
N ASN A 88 0.51 35.73 -20.73
CA ASN A 88 -0.46 36.37 -19.84
C ASN A 88 -1.49 35.35 -19.35
N HIS A 89 -2.12 35.63 -18.21
CA HIS A 89 -3.05 34.74 -17.54
C HIS A 89 -4.40 35.43 -17.31
N ARG A 90 -5.29 35.31 -18.30
CA ARG A 90 -6.65 35.85 -18.30
C ARG A 90 -7.66 34.96 -17.55
N THR A 91 -7.49 33.65 -17.59
CA THR A 91 -8.46 32.65 -17.10
C THR A 91 -7.77 31.42 -16.51
N GLU A 92 -8.49 30.64 -15.71
CA GLU A 92 -7.98 29.37 -15.17
C GLU A 92 -7.65 28.31 -16.23
N VAL A 93 -8.06 28.49 -17.49
CA VAL A 93 -7.90 27.52 -18.59
C VAL A 93 -6.93 27.95 -19.68
N ASP A 94 -6.27 29.11 -19.57
CA ASP A 94 -5.35 29.61 -20.60
C ASP A 94 -4.24 28.60 -20.95
N TRP A 95 -3.75 27.89 -19.94
CA TRP A 95 -2.73 26.86 -20.07
C TRP A 95 -3.16 25.72 -20.99
N MET A 96 -4.45 25.39 -21.05
CA MET A 96 -5.00 24.37 -21.95
C MET A 96 -4.96 24.83 -23.41
N TYR A 97 -5.05 26.14 -23.67
CA TYR A 97 -4.98 26.67 -25.02
C TYR A 97 -3.57 26.59 -25.62
N LEU A 98 -2.53 26.63 -24.77
CA LEU A 98 -1.15 26.40 -25.19
C LEU A 98 -0.94 24.98 -25.79
N TRP A 99 -1.79 24.01 -25.45
CA TRP A 99 -1.78 22.68 -26.08
C TRP A 99 -2.09 22.73 -27.58
N ASN A 100 -2.91 23.69 -28.04
CA ASN A 100 -3.19 23.86 -29.46
C ASN A 100 -1.95 24.28 -30.23
N LEU A 101 -1.10 25.12 -29.63
CA LEU A 101 0.19 25.51 -30.20
C LEU A 101 1.17 24.33 -30.15
N ALA A 102 1.33 23.72 -28.98
CA ALA A 102 2.28 22.61 -28.77
C ALA A 102 1.97 21.41 -29.69
N LEU A 103 0.69 21.07 -29.88
CA LEU A 103 0.28 20.00 -30.79
C LEU A 103 0.69 20.28 -32.25
N ARG A 104 0.56 21.54 -32.71
CA ARG A 104 0.98 21.95 -34.06
C ARG A 104 2.48 21.88 -34.26
N LYS A 105 3.26 21.99 -33.18
CA LYS A 105 4.71 21.87 -33.20
C LYS A 105 5.22 20.46 -32.88
N GLY A 106 4.33 19.51 -32.60
CA GLY A 106 4.73 18.15 -32.21
C GLY A 106 5.46 18.13 -30.86
N CYS A 107 5.09 19.04 -29.97
CA CYS A 107 5.74 19.21 -28.66
C CYS A 107 4.75 19.09 -27.50
N LEU A 108 3.58 18.49 -27.72
CA LEU A 108 2.51 18.45 -26.73
C LEU A 108 2.89 17.65 -25.48
N GLY A 109 3.58 16.52 -25.63
CA GLY A 109 4.02 15.65 -24.56
C GLY A 109 5.21 16.20 -23.78
N TYR A 110 5.86 17.24 -24.30
CA TYR A 110 7.00 17.89 -23.66
C TYR A 110 6.62 19.19 -22.95
N ILE A 111 5.35 19.59 -23.00
CA ILE A 111 4.88 20.80 -22.32
C ILE A 111 4.79 20.59 -20.82
N LYS A 112 5.41 21.49 -20.05
CA LYS A 112 5.46 21.46 -18.59
C LYS A 112 5.05 22.82 -18.05
N TYR A 113 4.49 22.86 -16.84
CA TYR A 113 4.01 24.11 -16.24
C TYR A 113 4.56 24.32 -14.84
N ILE A 114 4.71 25.59 -14.47
CA ILE A 114 4.85 26.01 -13.07
C ILE A 114 3.47 26.36 -12.55
N LEU A 115 3.00 25.66 -11.50
CA LEU A 115 1.62 25.75 -11.05
C LEU A 115 1.49 25.72 -9.53
N LYS A 116 0.33 26.15 -9.01
CA LYS A 116 0.06 26.20 -7.57
C LYS A 116 0.02 24.79 -6.97
N SER A 117 0.80 24.52 -5.93
CA SER A 117 0.93 23.20 -5.28
C SER A 117 -0.40 22.56 -4.87
N SER A 118 -1.40 23.38 -4.48
CA SER A 118 -2.73 22.88 -4.13
C SER A 118 -3.43 22.13 -5.27
N LEU A 119 -3.11 22.43 -6.53
CA LEU A 119 -3.66 21.75 -7.70
C LEU A 119 -3.13 20.32 -7.86
N MET A 120 -1.96 20.01 -7.28
CA MET A 120 -1.42 18.64 -7.24
C MET A 120 -2.29 17.69 -6.40
N LYS A 121 -3.21 18.24 -5.59
CA LYS A 121 -4.12 17.47 -4.74
C LYS A 121 -5.44 17.13 -5.41
N LEU A 122 -5.68 17.61 -6.64
CA LEU A 122 -6.91 17.31 -7.37
C LEU A 122 -6.96 15.83 -7.74
N PRO A 123 -8.07 15.11 -7.49
CA PRO A 123 -8.24 13.77 -8.00
C PRO A 123 -8.04 13.74 -9.52
N ILE A 124 -7.40 12.70 -10.03
CA ILE A 124 -7.08 12.52 -11.45
C ILE A 124 -6.04 13.52 -11.98
N PHE A 125 -6.34 14.83 -11.96
CA PHE A 125 -5.45 15.88 -12.47
C PHE A 125 -4.14 15.98 -11.71
N GLY A 126 -4.16 15.89 -10.38
CA GLY A 126 -2.94 15.94 -9.56
C GLY A 126 -1.95 14.83 -9.90
N TRP A 127 -2.45 13.61 -10.12
CA TRP A 127 -1.65 12.49 -10.60
C TRP A 127 -1.08 12.75 -12.01
N GLY A 128 -1.91 13.25 -12.93
CA GLY A 128 -1.46 13.64 -14.27
C GLY A 128 -0.35 14.70 -14.24
N PHE A 129 -0.47 15.70 -13.37
CA PHE A 129 0.54 16.74 -13.21
C PHE A 129 1.86 16.21 -12.64
N HIS A 130 1.82 15.21 -11.75
CA HIS A 130 3.03 14.52 -11.30
C HIS A 130 3.72 13.77 -12.44
N ILE A 131 2.93 13.04 -13.23
CA ILE A 131 3.45 12.23 -14.34
C ILE A 131 4.08 13.10 -15.43
N LEU A 132 3.46 14.25 -15.74
CA LEU A 132 3.99 15.22 -16.70
C LEU A 132 5.15 16.07 -16.14
N GLU A 133 5.54 15.82 -14.89
CA GLU A 133 6.62 16.51 -14.16
C GLU A 133 6.41 18.04 -14.08
N PHE A 134 5.19 18.47 -13.81
CA PHE A 134 4.89 19.88 -13.57
C PHE A 134 5.54 20.35 -12.26
N ILE A 135 5.97 21.61 -12.21
CA ILE A 135 6.70 22.19 -11.07
C ILE A 135 5.68 22.83 -10.11
N PRO A 136 5.44 22.27 -8.91
CA PRO A 136 4.53 22.85 -7.95
C PRO A 136 5.20 24.00 -7.17
N VAL A 137 4.43 25.06 -6.92
CA VAL A 137 4.83 26.22 -6.10
C VAL A 137 3.78 26.59 -5.06
N GLU A 138 4.21 26.89 -3.84
CA GLU A 138 3.40 27.40 -2.71
C GLU A 138 3.11 28.91 -2.82
N ARG A 139 3.75 29.59 -3.78
CA ARG A 139 3.74 31.05 -3.96
C ARG A 139 4.43 31.78 -2.79
N LYS A 140 5.47 31.16 -2.24
CA LYS A 140 6.35 31.68 -1.18
C LYS A 140 7.79 31.43 -1.61
N TRP A 141 8.51 32.50 -1.94
CA TRP A 141 9.82 32.40 -2.61
C TRP A 141 10.82 31.54 -1.83
N GLU A 142 10.85 31.70 -0.51
CA GLU A 142 11.78 31.02 0.39
C GLU A 142 11.57 29.49 0.40
N VAL A 143 10.35 29.04 0.07
CA VAL A 143 9.98 27.63 -0.06
C VAL A 143 10.16 27.15 -1.51
N ASP A 144 9.76 27.99 -2.46
CA ASP A 144 9.67 27.63 -3.88
C ASP A 144 11.04 27.59 -4.56
N GLU A 145 11.97 28.48 -4.20
CA GLU A 145 13.29 28.57 -4.83
C GLU A 145 14.07 27.24 -4.83
N PRO A 146 14.28 26.55 -3.70
CA PRO A 146 15.02 25.29 -3.72
C PRO A 146 14.32 24.20 -4.54
N VAL A 147 12.98 24.11 -4.46
CA VAL A 147 12.19 23.14 -5.22
C VAL A 147 12.28 23.40 -6.72
N MET A 148 12.11 24.65 -7.14
CA MET A 148 12.23 25.07 -8.54
C MET A 148 13.63 24.79 -9.07
N ARG A 149 14.69 25.18 -8.34
CA ARG A 149 16.07 24.93 -8.75
C ARG A 149 16.36 23.44 -8.91
N GLN A 150 15.90 22.62 -7.97
CA GLN A 150 16.06 21.17 -8.04
C GLN A 150 15.37 20.59 -9.29
N MET A 151 14.09 20.90 -9.53
CA MET A 151 13.37 20.37 -10.69
C MET A 151 13.92 20.91 -12.02
N LEU A 152 14.21 22.21 -12.11
CA LEU A 152 14.77 22.79 -13.34
C LEU A 152 16.14 22.19 -13.69
N SER A 153 16.94 21.80 -12.69
CA SER A 153 18.23 21.16 -12.91
C SER A 153 18.10 19.82 -13.65
N THR A 154 17.01 19.08 -13.45
CA THR A 154 16.76 17.82 -14.15
C THR A 154 16.33 18.02 -15.60
N PHE A 155 15.98 19.24 -15.99
CA PHE A 155 15.55 19.59 -17.34
C PHE A 155 16.67 20.20 -18.20
N THR A 156 17.94 20.14 -17.78
CA THR A 156 19.06 20.80 -18.47
C THR A 156 19.64 20.02 -19.66
N ASN A 157 19.29 18.74 -19.81
CA ASN A 157 19.79 17.92 -20.91
C ASN A 157 19.28 18.42 -22.26
N ARG A 158 20.18 18.76 -23.18
CA ARG A 158 19.84 19.28 -24.51
C ARG A 158 19.21 18.25 -25.44
N GLU A 159 19.44 16.96 -25.21
CA GLU A 159 18.89 15.90 -26.06
C GLU A 159 17.40 15.61 -25.79
N ASP A 160 16.91 15.97 -24.60
CA ASP A 160 15.52 15.79 -24.23
C ASP A 160 14.71 17.02 -24.71
N PRO A 161 13.57 16.91 -25.41
CA PRO A 161 12.74 18.08 -25.72
C PRO A 161 12.10 18.70 -24.47
N LEU A 162 11.83 20.01 -24.49
CA LEU A 162 11.26 20.75 -23.34
C LEU A 162 10.44 21.95 -23.78
N TRP A 163 9.18 22.03 -23.35
CA TRP A 163 8.33 23.21 -23.52
C TRP A 163 7.87 23.69 -22.14
N LEU A 164 8.69 24.49 -21.45
CA LEU A 164 8.34 24.98 -20.11
C LEU A 164 7.50 26.25 -20.21
N ALA A 165 6.22 26.18 -19.83
CA ALA A 165 5.31 27.31 -19.79
C ALA A 165 5.24 27.96 -18.39
N VAL A 166 5.38 29.28 -18.38
CA VAL A 166 5.33 30.12 -17.19
C VAL A 166 4.31 31.23 -17.41
N PHE A 167 3.51 31.50 -16.38
CA PHE A 167 2.61 32.66 -16.32
C PHE A 167 3.16 33.66 -15.30
N PRO A 168 3.99 34.64 -15.71
CA PRO A 168 4.66 35.56 -14.78
C PRO A 168 3.73 36.36 -13.86
N GLU A 169 2.47 36.58 -14.22
CA GLU A 169 1.47 37.22 -13.35
C GLU A 169 1.28 36.43 -12.03
N GLY A 170 1.50 35.11 -12.06
CA GLY A 170 1.40 34.21 -10.91
C GLY A 170 -0.02 33.97 -10.40
N THR A 171 -1.02 34.56 -11.06
CA THR A 171 -2.45 34.34 -10.85
C THR A 171 -3.20 34.82 -12.09
N ASP A 172 -4.38 34.25 -12.30
CA ASP A 172 -5.42 34.71 -13.21
C ASP A 172 -5.85 36.16 -12.98
N TYR A 173 -6.09 36.88 -14.07
CA TYR A 173 -6.55 38.24 -14.10
C TYR A 173 -7.98 38.36 -13.55
N THR A 174 -8.18 39.34 -12.66
CA THR A 174 -9.51 39.87 -12.35
C THR A 174 -9.41 41.37 -12.22
N GLU A 175 -10.51 42.09 -12.44
CA GLU A 175 -10.53 43.56 -12.33
C GLU A 175 -10.05 44.03 -10.95
N GLN A 176 -10.47 43.35 -9.88
CA GLN A 176 -10.02 43.64 -8.51
C GLN A 176 -8.50 43.43 -8.32
N LYS A 177 -7.92 42.39 -8.93
CA LYS A 177 -6.47 42.15 -8.89
C LYS A 177 -5.72 43.19 -9.71
N CYS A 178 -6.28 43.61 -10.85
CA CYS A 178 -5.73 44.67 -11.69
C CYS A 178 -5.67 46.00 -10.95
N ILE A 179 -6.76 46.42 -10.29
CA ILE A 179 -6.79 47.65 -9.47
C ILE A 179 -5.69 47.62 -8.39
N LYS A 180 -5.51 46.49 -7.71
CA LYS A 180 -4.43 46.31 -6.71
C LYS A 180 -3.04 46.39 -7.36
N SER A 181 -2.86 45.75 -8.51
CA SER A 181 -1.61 45.80 -9.28
C SER A 181 -1.28 47.22 -9.73
N GLN A 182 -2.27 47.99 -10.19
CA GLN A 182 -2.12 49.39 -10.60
C GLN A 182 -1.78 50.30 -9.43
N LYS A 183 -2.41 50.09 -8.27
CA LYS A 183 -2.05 50.83 -7.05
C LYS A 183 -0.59 50.59 -6.67
N PHE A 184 -0.16 49.33 -6.64
CA PHE A 184 1.23 48.97 -6.39
C PHE A 184 2.17 49.57 -7.44
N ALA A 185 1.79 49.56 -8.72
CA ALA A 185 2.57 50.15 -9.80
C ALA A 185 2.82 51.65 -9.57
N ASN A 186 1.77 52.40 -9.26
CA ASN A 186 1.86 53.84 -8.97
C ASN A 186 2.75 54.13 -7.76
N GLU A 187 2.61 53.36 -6.68
CA GLU A 187 3.39 53.54 -5.45
C GLU A 187 4.89 53.28 -5.65
N ASN A 188 5.25 52.43 -6.63
CA ASN A 188 6.64 52.01 -6.88
C ASN A 188 7.23 52.57 -8.18
N GLY A 189 6.53 53.51 -8.85
CA GLY A 189 6.99 54.10 -10.11
C GLY A 189 7.11 53.11 -11.28
N LEU A 190 6.31 52.04 -11.26
CA LEU A 190 6.26 51.02 -12.31
C LEU A 190 5.16 51.34 -13.35
N PRO A 191 5.22 50.77 -14.56
CA PRO A 191 4.18 50.94 -15.57
C PRO A 191 2.79 50.52 -15.07
N VAL A 192 1.79 51.35 -15.30
CA VAL A 192 0.39 51.08 -14.93
C VAL A 192 -0.30 50.35 -16.07
N LEU A 193 -0.49 49.04 -15.91
CA LEU A 193 -1.09 48.15 -16.92
C LEU A 193 -2.61 48.04 -16.72
N LYS A 194 -3.39 47.85 -17.80
CA LYS A 194 -4.86 47.87 -17.78
C LYS A 194 -5.53 46.53 -18.03
N ASN A 195 -4.87 45.61 -18.72
CA ASN A 195 -5.40 44.36 -19.25
C ASN A 195 -4.66 43.13 -18.74
N VAL A 196 -3.50 43.32 -18.10
CA VAL A 196 -2.65 42.30 -17.47
C VAL A 196 -2.18 42.79 -16.10
N LEU A 197 -1.74 41.86 -15.25
CA LEU A 197 -1.09 42.16 -13.99
C LEU A 197 0.42 42.38 -14.19
N LEU A 198 1.05 43.07 -13.24
CA LEU A 198 2.51 43.20 -13.24
C LEU A 198 3.18 41.81 -13.12
N PRO A 199 4.16 41.48 -13.97
CA PRO A 199 4.83 40.19 -13.91
C PRO A 199 5.73 40.07 -12.68
N LYS A 200 5.73 38.89 -12.08
CA LYS A 200 6.70 38.49 -11.06
C LYS A 200 7.96 37.97 -11.74
N THR A 201 9.09 38.55 -11.39
CA THR A 201 10.35 38.35 -12.12
C THR A 201 11.16 37.15 -11.63
N ARG A 202 11.15 36.89 -10.31
CA ARG A 202 12.03 35.88 -9.67
C ARG A 202 11.94 34.49 -10.31
N GLY A 203 10.73 33.98 -10.54
CA GLY A 203 10.52 32.65 -11.13
C GLY A 203 11.02 32.56 -12.57
N PHE A 204 10.74 33.58 -13.39
CA PHE A 204 11.26 33.69 -14.75
C PHE A 204 12.79 33.76 -14.76
N SER A 205 13.39 34.60 -13.90
CA SER A 205 14.84 34.74 -13.79
C SER A 205 15.51 33.41 -13.44
N VAL A 206 14.95 32.60 -12.52
CA VAL A 206 15.52 31.28 -12.18
C VAL A 206 15.36 30.28 -13.33
N CYS A 207 14.24 30.28 -14.03
CA CYS A 207 14.06 29.43 -15.22
C CYS A 207 15.12 29.75 -16.27
N LEU A 208 15.32 31.04 -16.57
CA LEU A 208 16.29 31.49 -17.54
C LEU A 208 17.73 31.20 -17.06
N GLU A 209 18.06 31.49 -15.80
CA GLU A 209 19.38 31.23 -15.21
C GLU A 209 19.82 29.77 -15.40
N ILE A 210 18.92 28.82 -15.16
CA ILE A 210 19.23 27.38 -15.22
C ILE A 210 19.15 26.84 -16.65
N LEU A 211 18.11 27.20 -17.40
CA LEU A 211 17.81 26.56 -18.67
C LEU A 211 18.41 27.25 -19.88
N ARG A 212 18.86 28.52 -19.77
CA ARG A 212 19.37 29.30 -20.92
C ARG A 212 20.45 28.57 -21.72
N GLY A 213 21.34 27.84 -21.05
CA GLY A 213 22.37 27.04 -21.72
C GLY A 213 21.83 25.85 -22.52
N SER A 214 20.53 25.58 -22.52
CA SER A 214 19.89 24.45 -23.18
C SER A 214 18.65 24.81 -24.00
N LEU A 215 18.20 26.06 -23.98
CA LEU A 215 17.02 26.52 -24.71
C LEU A 215 17.40 26.95 -26.14
N ASP A 216 16.47 26.80 -27.06
CA ASP A 216 16.57 27.28 -28.44
C ASP A 216 16.03 28.71 -28.58
N ALA A 217 14.95 29.02 -27.85
CA ALA A 217 14.30 30.34 -27.85
C ALA A 217 13.40 30.55 -26.62
N VAL A 218 12.97 31.80 -26.43
CA VAL A 218 11.83 32.14 -25.57
C VAL A 218 10.64 32.53 -26.44
N TYR A 219 9.47 31.97 -26.16
CA TYR A 219 8.23 32.34 -26.83
C TYR A 219 7.39 33.22 -25.92
N ASP A 220 7.08 34.42 -26.40
CA ASP A 220 6.25 35.40 -25.74
C ASP A 220 4.83 35.35 -26.33
N VAL A 221 3.88 34.74 -25.60
CA VAL A 221 2.52 34.44 -26.09
C VAL A 221 1.49 35.34 -25.41
N THR A 222 0.72 36.07 -26.20
CA THR A 222 -0.40 36.89 -25.72
C THR A 222 -1.73 36.24 -26.11
N ILE A 223 -2.53 35.87 -25.11
CA ILE A 223 -3.81 35.18 -25.28
C ILE A 223 -4.95 36.18 -25.07
N ALA A 224 -5.91 36.19 -25.99
CA ALA A 224 -7.14 36.97 -25.91
C ALA A 224 -8.37 36.16 -26.34
N TYR A 225 -9.53 36.58 -25.86
CA TYR A 225 -10.82 35.96 -26.13
C TYR A 225 -11.76 37.03 -26.69
N LYS A 226 -12.40 36.77 -27.84
CA LYS A 226 -13.16 37.80 -28.59
C LYS A 226 -14.45 38.24 -27.91
N ASN A 227 -15.09 37.36 -27.15
CA ASN A 227 -16.36 37.64 -26.49
C ASN A 227 -16.20 37.61 -24.97
N GLN A 228 -16.04 36.41 -24.41
CA GLN A 228 -15.88 36.21 -22.98
C GLN A 228 -14.79 35.21 -22.68
N CYS A 229 -14.20 35.39 -21.50
CA CYS A 229 -13.22 34.50 -20.93
C CYS A 229 -13.92 33.20 -20.47
N PRO A 230 -13.49 32.02 -20.94
CA PRO A 230 -14.13 30.76 -20.57
C PRO A 230 -13.78 30.31 -19.15
N SER A 231 -14.72 29.64 -18.50
CA SER A 231 -14.44 28.76 -17.36
C SER A 231 -14.02 27.36 -17.83
N PHE A 232 -13.55 26.52 -16.90
CA PHE A 232 -13.29 25.11 -17.20
C PHE A 232 -14.51 24.38 -17.77
N LEU A 233 -15.71 24.62 -17.23
CA LEU A 233 -16.93 23.95 -17.69
C LEU A 233 -17.37 24.44 -19.07
N ASP A 234 -17.16 25.73 -19.38
CA ASP A 234 -17.48 26.26 -20.71
C ASP A 234 -16.67 25.53 -21.79
N ASN A 235 -15.38 25.29 -21.53
CA ASN A 235 -14.50 24.50 -22.40
C ASN A 235 -14.96 23.04 -22.54
N VAL A 236 -15.42 22.40 -21.46
CA VAL A 236 -15.84 20.99 -21.49
C VAL A 236 -17.13 20.82 -22.28
N PHE A 237 -18.09 21.74 -22.13
CA PHE A 237 -19.41 21.65 -22.77
C PHE A 237 -19.50 22.41 -24.10
N GLY A 238 -18.44 23.14 -24.49
CA GLY A 238 -18.41 23.90 -25.74
C GLY A 238 -19.34 25.10 -25.74
N VAL A 239 -19.56 25.73 -24.58
CA VAL A 239 -20.37 26.95 -24.43
C VAL A 239 -19.54 28.15 -24.90
N ASP A 240 -18.33 28.26 -24.38
CA ASP A 240 -17.34 29.29 -24.71
C ASP A 240 -15.93 28.73 -24.62
N PRO A 241 -14.96 29.36 -25.28
CA PRO A 241 -15.06 30.54 -26.13
C PRO A 241 -15.33 30.16 -27.59
N SER A 242 -15.96 31.08 -28.32
CA SER A 242 -16.15 30.98 -29.76
C SER A 242 -14.84 31.17 -30.54
N GLU A 243 -13.99 32.10 -30.09
CA GLU A 243 -12.69 32.40 -30.68
C GLU A 243 -11.64 32.64 -29.59
N VAL A 244 -10.49 31.97 -29.74
CA VAL A 244 -9.27 32.19 -28.94
C VAL A 244 -8.17 32.69 -29.85
N HIS A 245 -7.59 33.81 -29.50
CA HIS A 245 -6.53 34.44 -30.27
C HIS A 245 -5.21 34.31 -29.50
N MET A 246 -4.17 33.83 -30.17
CA MET A 246 -2.82 33.69 -29.63
C MET A 246 -1.83 34.44 -30.53
N HIS A 247 -1.29 35.55 -30.03
CA HIS A 247 -0.20 36.27 -30.66
C HIS A 247 1.13 35.75 -30.13
N VAL A 248 1.98 35.23 -30.99
CA VAL A 248 3.25 34.61 -30.58
C VAL A 248 4.41 35.45 -31.12
N ARG A 249 5.36 35.76 -30.25
CA ARG A 249 6.65 36.37 -30.63
C ARG A 249 7.79 35.40 -30.27
N ARG A 250 8.70 35.16 -31.21
CA ARG A 250 9.89 34.34 -30.99
C ARG A 250 11.06 35.25 -30.63
N ILE A 251 11.59 35.08 -29.43
CA ILE A 251 12.69 35.88 -28.90
C ILE A 251 13.96 35.00 -28.85
N PRO A 252 15.00 35.32 -29.65
CA PRO A 252 16.33 34.74 -29.50
C PRO A 252 16.89 35.00 -28.10
N LEU A 253 17.62 34.05 -27.54
CA LEU A 253 18.15 34.18 -26.18
C LEU A 253 19.12 35.35 -26.05
N GLU A 254 19.84 35.69 -27.12
CA GLU A 254 20.79 36.80 -27.20
C GLU A 254 20.13 38.16 -26.95
N GLU A 255 18.83 38.29 -27.26
CA GLU A 255 18.05 39.50 -27.04
C GLU A 255 17.59 39.68 -25.58
N ILE A 256 17.69 38.62 -24.77
CA ILE A 256 17.29 38.65 -23.36
C ILE A 256 18.53 38.91 -22.50
N PRO A 257 18.57 40.01 -21.71
CA PRO A 257 19.71 40.35 -20.89
C PRO A 257 20.13 39.23 -19.92
N LEU A 258 21.44 39.16 -19.64
CA LEU A 258 22.03 38.18 -18.70
C LEU A 258 21.88 38.60 -17.22
N SER A 259 21.89 39.90 -16.95
CA SER A 259 21.73 40.44 -15.60
C SER A 259 20.31 40.19 -15.09
N LYS A 260 20.17 39.88 -13.80
CA LYS A 260 18.86 39.64 -13.16
C LYS A 260 17.97 40.88 -13.24
N ASP A 261 18.53 42.06 -13.02
CA ASP A 261 17.78 43.32 -13.01
C ASP A 261 17.35 43.72 -14.43
N ASP A 262 18.25 43.59 -15.41
CA ASP A 262 17.94 43.90 -16.80
C ASP A 262 16.95 42.88 -17.39
N GLY A 263 17.06 41.60 -17.03
CA GLY A 263 16.10 40.57 -17.41
C GLY A 263 14.71 40.80 -16.79
N ALA A 264 14.65 41.30 -15.56
CA ALA A 264 13.41 41.72 -14.92
C ALA A 264 12.78 42.92 -15.64
N ALA A 265 13.57 43.93 -16.02
CA ALA A 265 13.11 45.07 -16.80
C ALA A 265 12.64 44.65 -18.21
N TRP A 266 13.34 43.72 -18.86
CA TRP A 266 12.94 43.12 -20.13
C TRP A 266 11.57 42.44 -20.01
N LEU A 267 11.36 41.63 -18.97
CA LEU A 267 10.08 40.96 -18.73
C LEU A 267 8.96 41.98 -18.48
N MET A 268 9.24 43.05 -17.73
CA MET A 268 8.29 44.14 -17.51
C MET A 268 7.88 44.80 -18.84
N ASN A 269 8.84 45.10 -19.70
CA ASN A 269 8.57 45.66 -21.02
C ASN A 269 7.79 44.71 -21.93
N ALA A 270 8.05 43.39 -21.85
CA ALA A 270 7.24 42.40 -22.56
C ALA A 270 5.77 42.50 -22.13
N PHE A 271 5.48 42.65 -20.84
CA PHE A 271 4.12 42.82 -20.32
C PHE A 271 3.47 44.16 -20.68
N VAL A 272 4.24 45.25 -20.80
CA VAL A 272 3.76 46.52 -21.37
C VAL A 272 3.29 46.32 -22.82
N LEU A 273 4.04 45.57 -23.63
CA LEU A 273 3.65 45.24 -25.00
C LEU A 273 2.39 44.36 -25.03
N LYS A 274 2.26 43.38 -24.13
CA LYS A 274 1.04 42.57 -23.99
C LYS A 274 -0.18 43.42 -23.66
N ASP A 275 -0.02 44.39 -22.75
CA ASP A 275 -1.08 45.30 -22.34
C ASP A 275 -1.60 46.14 -23.51
N GLN A 276 -0.67 46.64 -24.33
CA GLN A 276 -1.00 47.37 -25.55
C GLN A 276 -1.69 46.47 -26.58
N LEU A 277 -1.16 45.27 -26.84
CA LEU A 277 -1.77 44.31 -27.76
C LEU A 277 -3.22 43.95 -27.36
N LEU A 278 -3.47 43.79 -26.07
CA LEU A 278 -4.82 43.53 -25.56
C LEU A 278 -5.73 44.75 -25.66
N THR A 279 -5.20 45.96 -25.46
CA THR A 279 -5.94 47.21 -25.71
C THR A 279 -6.37 47.29 -27.17
N ASP A 280 -5.44 47.04 -28.09
CA ASP A 280 -5.72 47.06 -29.52
C ASP A 280 -6.69 45.92 -29.91
N PHE A 281 -6.57 44.76 -29.29
CA PHE A 281 -7.46 43.62 -29.51
C PHE A 281 -8.90 43.94 -29.08
N ILE A 282 -9.11 44.62 -27.95
CA ILE A 282 -10.45 45.01 -27.48
C ILE A 282 -11.14 45.92 -28.51
N VAL A 283 -10.38 46.78 -29.19
CA VAL A 283 -10.92 47.70 -30.20
C VAL A 283 -11.12 47.01 -31.55
N ASN A 284 -10.14 46.23 -32.00
CA ASN A 284 -10.09 45.69 -33.36
C ASN A 284 -10.73 44.29 -33.48
N GLY A 285 -10.83 43.55 -32.38
CA GLY A 285 -11.34 42.17 -32.34
C GLY A 285 -10.39 41.12 -32.91
N HIS A 286 -9.14 41.49 -33.22
CA HIS A 286 -8.09 40.61 -33.72
C HIS A 286 -6.70 41.15 -33.39
N PHE A 287 -5.68 40.28 -33.43
CA PHE A 287 -4.28 40.69 -33.36
C PHE A 287 -3.69 40.99 -34.75
N PRO A 288 -2.55 41.70 -34.86
CA PRO A 288 -1.87 41.94 -36.14
C PRO A 288 -1.34 40.64 -36.76
N GLN A 289 -1.34 40.53 -38.09
CA GLN A 289 -0.77 39.40 -38.84
C GLN A 289 -1.42 38.04 -38.50
N GLU A 290 -2.72 37.89 -38.71
CA GLU A 290 -3.43 36.62 -38.50
C GLU A 290 -2.99 35.52 -39.50
N SER A 291 -3.21 34.25 -39.10
CA SER A 291 -2.99 33.04 -39.91
C SER A 291 -1.54 32.59 -40.03
N THR A 292 -0.77 32.64 -38.94
CA THR A 292 0.60 32.12 -38.90
C THR A 292 0.67 30.59 -38.85
N GLU A 293 -0.36 29.95 -38.31
CA GLU A 293 -0.42 28.49 -38.10
C GLU A 293 -1.62 27.85 -38.80
N ASN A 294 -1.44 26.62 -39.27
CA ASN A 294 -2.49 25.84 -39.95
C ASN A 294 -3.57 25.36 -38.97
N GLN A 295 -4.77 25.07 -39.47
CA GLN A 295 -5.81 24.39 -38.69
C GLN A 295 -5.43 22.93 -38.39
N LEU A 296 -5.96 22.39 -37.29
CA LEU A 296 -5.79 20.97 -36.97
C LEU A 296 -6.40 20.07 -38.05
N SER A 297 -5.70 18.98 -38.38
CA SER A 297 -6.20 17.97 -39.33
C SER A 297 -7.26 17.10 -38.67
N THR A 298 -8.50 17.15 -39.17
CA THR A 298 -9.61 16.34 -38.67
C THR A 298 -9.28 14.84 -38.73
N VAL A 299 -8.62 14.37 -39.80
CA VAL A 299 -8.25 12.96 -39.96
C VAL A 299 -7.27 12.51 -38.87
N LYS A 300 -6.23 13.31 -38.59
CA LYS A 300 -5.26 13.00 -37.52
C LYS A 300 -5.93 12.99 -36.16
N CYS A 301 -6.80 13.96 -35.87
CA CYS A 301 -7.50 14.01 -34.61
C CYS A 301 -8.46 12.82 -34.40
N VAL A 302 -9.22 12.44 -35.43
CA VAL A 302 -10.12 11.27 -35.37
C VAL A 302 -9.33 9.98 -35.21
N ALA A 303 -8.22 9.82 -35.96
CA ALA A 303 -7.35 8.66 -35.81
C ALA A 303 -6.78 8.55 -34.39
N ASN A 304 -6.31 9.67 -33.82
CA ASN A 304 -5.85 9.72 -32.42
C ASN A 304 -6.97 9.31 -31.45
N CYS A 305 -8.18 9.87 -31.61
CA CYS A 305 -9.33 9.54 -30.77
C CYS A 305 -9.67 8.04 -30.82
N ILE A 306 -9.65 7.43 -32.01
CA ILE A 306 -9.88 5.98 -32.16
C ILE A 306 -8.79 5.18 -31.45
N VAL A 307 -7.52 5.54 -31.62
CA VAL A 307 -6.39 4.87 -30.96
C VAL A 307 -6.55 4.90 -29.44
N VAL A 308 -6.88 6.07 -28.88
CA VAL A 308 -7.16 6.23 -27.45
C VAL A 308 -8.30 5.31 -27.01
N ILE A 309 -9.46 5.36 -27.68
CA ILE A 309 -10.65 4.56 -27.30
C ILE A 309 -10.33 3.06 -27.33
N VAL A 310 -9.72 2.58 -28.42
CA VAL A 310 -9.36 1.17 -28.56
C VAL A 310 -8.39 0.74 -27.46
N PHE A 311 -7.37 1.56 -27.17
CA PHE A 311 -6.40 1.28 -26.13
C PHE A 311 -7.05 1.23 -24.74
N THR A 312 -7.92 2.20 -24.41
CA THR A 312 -8.68 2.23 -23.15
C THR A 312 -9.57 1.00 -22.99
N VAL A 313 -10.26 0.57 -24.05
CA VAL A 313 -11.12 -0.62 -24.03
C VAL A 313 -10.30 -1.89 -23.79
N ILE A 314 -9.17 -2.05 -24.48
CA ILE A 314 -8.28 -3.21 -24.30
C ILE A 314 -7.74 -3.26 -22.86
N LEU A 315 -7.23 -2.13 -22.36
CA LEU A 315 -6.71 -2.06 -20.99
C LEU A 315 -7.79 -2.41 -19.97
N THR A 316 -8.98 -1.81 -20.11
CA THR A 316 -10.15 -2.08 -19.26
C THR A 316 -10.46 -3.58 -19.24
N TYR A 317 -10.54 -4.21 -20.41
CA TYR A 317 -10.81 -5.65 -20.54
C TYR A 317 -9.76 -6.52 -19.83
N LEU A 318 -8.47 -6.23 -20.02
CA LEU A 318 -7.39 -6.99 -19.40
C LEU A 318 -7.43 -6.94 -17.87
N THR A 319 -7.78 -5.80 -17.28
CA THR A 319 -7.90 -5.64 -15.82
C THR A 319 -9.08 -6.39 -15.24
N TYR A 320 -10.25 -6.32 -15.90
CA TYR A 320 -11.41 -7.09 -15.48
C TYR A 320 -11.13 -8.59 -15.58
N PHE A 321 -10.47 -9.02 -16.64
CA PHE A 321 -10.08 -10.41 -16.84
C PHE A 321 -9.11 -10.88 -15.74
N SER A 322 -8.04 -10.14 -15.46
CA SER A 322 -7.06 -10.53 -14.43
C SER A 322 -7.65 -10.59 -13.02
N SER A 323 -8.52 -9.63 -12.66
CA SER A 323 -9.23 -9.63 -11.37
C SER A 323 -10.14 -10.85 -11.21
N LEU A 324 -10.86 -11.25 -12.27
CA LEU A 324 -11.70 -12.43 -12.25
C LEU A 324 -10.89 -13.71 -12.03
N TRP A 325 -9.78 -13.86 -12.76
CA TRP A 325 -8.91 -15.03 -12.62
C TRP A 325 -8.21 -15.10 -11.26
N LEU A 326 -7.82 -13.95 -10.68
CA LEU A 326 -7.27 -13.91 -9.33
C LEU A 326 -8.29 -14.42 -8.30
N LYS A 327 -9.56 -14.01 -8.41
CA LYS A 327 -10.63 -14.49 -7.52
C LYS A 327 -10.85 -16.00 -7.68
N VAL A 328 -10.87 -16.50 -8.92
CA VAL A 328 -10.97 -17.95 -9.19
C VAL A 328 -9.79 -18.70 -8.58
N TYR A 329 -8.56 -18.20 -8.74
CA TYR A 329 -7.36 -18.79 -8.18
C TYR A 329 -7.43 -18.89 -6.65
N VAL A 330 -7.79 -17.81 -5.96
CA VAL A 330 -7.91 -17.80 -4.49
C VAL A 330 -8.94 -18.85 -4.02
N VAL A 331 -10.11 -18.90 -4.66
CA VAL A 331 -11.17 -19.86 -4.30
C VAL A 331 -10.70 -21.31 -4.50
N VAL A 332 -10.06 -21.62 -5.64
CA VAL A 332 -9.54 -22.97 -5.91
C VAL A 332 -8.50 -23.40 -4.88
N PHE A 333 -7.60 -22.49 -4.47
CA PHE A 333 -6.58 -22.81 -3.46
C PHE A 333 -7.16 -23.04 -2.06
N THR A 334 -8.19 -22.28 -1.66
CA THR A 334 -8.83 -22.48 -0.35
C THR A 334 -9.57 -23.80 -0.21
N ILE A 335 -10.07 -24.37 -1.32
CA ILE A 335 -10.79 -25.65 -1.30
C ILE A 335 -9.83 -26.85 -1.09
N ASN A 336 -8.53 -26.68 -1.37
CA ASN A 336 -7.54 -27.76 -1.28
C ASN A 336 -6.73 -27.75 0.04
N ALA A 337 -7.05 -26.87 1.00
CA ALA A 337 -6.38 -26.86 2.30
C ALA A 337 -6.97 -27.93 3.23
N SER A 338 -6.21 -28.99 3.51
CA SER A 338 -6.52 -29.97 4.55
C SER A 338 -5.85 -29.55 5.86
N ALA A 339 -6.61 -29.56 6.96
CA ALA A 339 -6.13 -29.25 8.31
C ALA A 339 -6.50 -30.40 9.24
N THR A 340 -5.57 -30.79 10.10
CA THR A 340 -5.83 -31.75 11.19
C THR A 340 -6.70 -31.08 12.24
N VAL A 341 -7.77 -31.74 12.70
CA VAL A 341 -8.67 -31.19 13.71
C VAL A 341 -8.44 -31.87 15.06
N PHE A 342 -8.11 -31.08 16.08
CA PHE A 342 -8.11 -31.52 17.48
C PHE A 342 -9.47 -31.27 18.12
N THR A 343 -10.17 -32.32 18.52
CA THR A 343 -11.43 -32.25 19.25
C THR A 343 -11.16 -32.48 20.73
N LEU A 344 -11.21 -31.40 21.51
CA LEU A 344 -11.06 -31.45 22.97
C LEU A 344 -12.42 -31.74 23.59
N GLN A 345 -12.47 -32.66 24.54
CA GLN A 345 -13.68 -33.03 25.28
C GLN A 345 -13.41 -33.02 26.78
N ASN A 346 -14.27 -32.33 27.54
CA ASN A 346 -14.24 -32.40 29.00
C ASN A 346 -15.22 -33.48 29.51
N SER A 347 -14.70 -34.63 29.92
CA SER A 347 -15.48 -35.70 30.57
C SER A 347 -15.37 -35.66 32.10
N CYS A 348 -14.68 -34.65 32.67
CA CYS A 348 -14.65 -34.45 34.11
C CYS A 348 -16.01 -33.98 34.62
N SER A 349 -16.30 -34.24 35.90
CA SER A 349 -17.49 -33.73 36.59
C SER A 349 -17.39 -32.23 36.95
N TYR A 350 -16.28 -31.59 36.61
CA TYR A 350 -15.95 -30.19 36.91
C TYR A 350 -15.41 -29.47 35.68
N THR A 351 -15.46 -28.14 35.72
CA THR A 351 -14.89 -27.29 34.66
C THR A 351 -13.38 -27.42 34.63
N VAL A 352 -12.82 -27.57 33.43
CA VAL A 352 -11.39 -27.47 33.16
C VAL A 352 -11.12 -26.27 32.27
N TRP A 353 -9.91 -25.71 32.35
CA TRP A 353 -9.46 -24.64 31.47
C TRP A 353 -8.27 -25.13 30.66
N PRO A 354 -8.48 -25.68 29.45
CA PRO A 354 -7.37 -26.10 28.63
C PRO A 354 -6.38 -24.95 28.38
N GLY A 355 -5.10 -25.27 28.44
CA GLY A 355 -4.03 -24.44 27.92
C GLY A 355 -3.50 -25.05 26.63
N THR A 356 -3.10 -24.19 25.69
CA THR A 356 -2.46 -24.63 24.43
C THR A 356 -1.17 -23.85 24.24
N LEU A 357 -0.14 -24.52 23.72
CA LEU A 357 1.13 -23.88 23.40
C LEU A 357 1.69 -24.46 22.11
N SER A 358 2.11 -23.56 21.22
CA SER A 358 2.86 -23.90 20.01
C SER A 358 4.35 -23.93 20.33
N GLY A 359 4.99 -25.07 20.13
CA GLY A 359 6.42 -25.29 20.41
C GLY A 359 7.34 -24.78 19.29
N ASN A 360 6.83 -24.67 18.05
CA ASN A 360 7.61 -24.27 16.88
C ASN A 360 7.27 -22.85 16.36
N GLY A 361 6.54 -22.05 17.14
CA GLY A 361 6.14 -20.70 16.74
C GLY A 361 5.04 -20.63 15.68
N ALA A 362 4.42 -21.77 15.33
CA ALA A 362 3.20 -21.82 14.54
C ALA A 362 1.98 -21.23 15.30
N ALA A 363 0.81 -21.21 14.65
CA ALA A 363 -0.42 -20.65 15.22
C ALA A 363 -0.74 -21.20 16.62
N ILE A 364 -1.12 -20.31 17.54
CA ILE A 364 -1.61 -20.67 18.87
C ILE A 364 -3.08 -21.07 18.73
N LEU A 365 -3.40 -22.33 19.04
CA LEU A 365 -4.74 -22.89 18.85
C LEU A 365 -5.68 -22.47 19.98
N GLY A 366 -6.92 -22.09 19.68
CA GLY A 366 -7.89 -21.68 20.70
C GLY A 366 -7.44 -20.47 21.54
N ASP A 367 -6.66 -19.57 20.93
CA ASP A 367 -6.08 -18.38 21.56
C ASP A 367 -5.24 -18.65 22.83
N GLY A 368 -4.73 -19.86 23.01
CA GLY A 368 -3.87 -20.24 24.13
C GLY A 368 -4.61 -20.75 25.37
N GLY A 369 -5.94 -20.57 25.45
CA GLY A 369 -6.73 -21.15 26.53
C GLY A 369 -8.16 -20.62 26.63
N PHE A 370 -9.04 -21.46 27.16
CA PHE A 370 -10.48 -21.22 27.29
C PHE A 370 -11.07 -22.08 28.41
N ALA A 371 -12.32 -21.82 28.80
CA ALA A 371 -13.04 -22.64 29.78
C ALA A 371 -13.84 -23.75 29.07
N MET A 372 -13.91 -24.93 29.68
CA MET A 372 -14.75 -26.05 29.23
C MET A 372 -15.55 -26.60 30.41
N ALA A 373 -16.87 -26.42 30.39
CA ALA A 373 -17.79 -27.02 31.35
C ALA A 373 -17.85 -28.56 31.20
N PRO A 374 -18.35 -29.29 32.20
CA PRO A 374 -18.58 -30.73 32.08
C PRO A 374 -19.41 -31.09 30.85
N GLY A 375 -18.88 -31.98 30.00
CA GLY A 375 -19.50 -32.43 28.75
C GLY A 375 -19.18 -31.57 27.51
N ASP A 376 -18.54 -30.41 27.67
CA ASP A 376 -18.20 -29.54 26.54
C ASP A 376 -17.25 -30.22 25.56
N THR A 377 -17.42 -29.88 24.29
CA THR A 377 -16.56 -30.36 23.18
C THR A 377 -16.21 -29.17 22.28
N ILE A 378 -14.91 -28.99 21.98
CA ILE A 378 -14.41 -27.89 21.14
C ILE A 378 -13.46 -28.45 20.09
N ALA A 379 -13.65 -28.05 18.83
CA ALA A 379 -12.79 -28.41 17.71
C ALA A 379 -11.80 -27.27 17.39
N LEU A 380 -10.51 -27.60 17.30
CA LEU A 380 -9.42 -26.69 17.01
C LEU A 380 -8.69 -27.17 15.75
N PRO A 381 -8.78 -26.46 14.61
CA PRO A 381 -8.05 -26.80 13.41
C PRO A 381 -6.57 -26.41 13.55
N ALA A 382 -5.68 -27.33 13.23
CA ALA A 382 -4.23 -27.14 13.25
C ALA A 382 -3.65 -27.15 11.83
N PRO A 383 -2.73 -26.22 11.51
CA PRO A 383 -2.07 -26.22 10.22
C PRO A 383 -1.11 -27.42 10.08
N PRO A 384 -0.80 -27.88 8.85
CA PRO A 384 0.27 -28.84 8.61
C PRO A 384 1.59 -28.35 9.21
N GLY A 385 2.37 -29.25 9.81
CA GLY A 385 3.62 -28.88 10.50
C GLY A 385 3.43 -28.30 11.90
N TRP A 386 2.22 -28.22 12.44
CA TRP A 386 2.00 -27.74 13.81
C TRP A 386 2.65 -28.67 14.83
N SER A 387 3.42 -28.11 15.76
CA SER A 387 4.00 -28.85 16.88
C SER A 387 3.74 -28.09 18.17
N GLY A 388 3.19 -28.77 19.16
CA GLY A 388 2.71 -28.13 20.37
C GLY A 388 2.11 -29.10 21.36
N ARG A 389 1.52 -28.53 22.41
CA ARG A 389 0.98 -29.29 23.54
C ARG A 389 -0.31 -28.72 24.08
N PHE A 390 -1.11 -29.60 24.68
CA PHE A 390 -2.32 -29.25 25.43
C PHE A 390 -2.24 -29.80 26.85
N TRP A 391 -2.88 -29.11 27.79
CA TRP A 391 -3.03 -29.56 29.17
C TRP A 391 -4.33 -28.99 29.76
N ALA A 392 -4.81 -29.57 30.86
CA ALA A 392 -5.95 -29.04 31.60
C ALA A 392 -5.48 -28.27 32.83
N ARG A 393 -6.14 -27.15 33.12
CA ARG A 393 -6.02 -26.42 34.38
C ARG A 393 -7.27 -26.62 35.22
N THR A 394 -7.12 -26.66 36.54
CA THR A 394 -8.23 -26.88 37.48
C THR A 394 -8.25 -25.81 38.58
N GLY A 395 -9.44 -25.57 39.15
CA GLY A 395 -9.63 -24.59 40.22
C GLY A 395 -9.32 -23.16 39.81
N CYS A 396 -9.63 -22.80 38.55
CA CYS A 396 -9.29 -21.47 38.04
C CYS A 396 -10.33 -20.41 38.40
N ILE A 397 -9.83 -19.22 38.70
CA ILE A 397 -10.64 -18.01 38.88
C ILE A 397 -10.01 -16.91 38.03
N PHE A 398 -10.75 -16.41 37.05
CA PHE A 398 -10.33 -15.31 36.18
C PHE A 398 -11.34 -14.16 36.23
N ASP A 399 -10.84 -12.93 36.12
CA ASP A 399 -11.67 -11.75 35.91
C ASP A 399 -12.12 -11.60 34.44
N ASP A 400 -12.91 -10.56 34.14
CA ASP A 400 -13.39 -10.27 32.78
C ASP A 400 -12.26 -9.95 31.79
N ALA A 401 -11.08 -9.55 32.29
CA ALA A 401 -9.88 -9.33 31.47
C ALA A 401 -9.10 -10.64 31.23
N GLY A 402 -9.51 -11.75 31.82
CA GLY A 402 -8.83 -13.04 31.74
C GLY A 402 -7.58 -13.13 32.62
N THR A 403 -7.47 -12.31 33.66
CA THR A 403 -6.37 -12.34 34.65
C THR A 403 -6.84 -13.02 35.93
N GLY A 404 -5.98 -13.81 36.56
CA GLY A 404 -6.39 -14.64 37.70
C GLY A 404 -5.35 -15.67 38.11
N ASN A 405 -5.80 -16.85 38.54
CA ASN A 405 -4.94 -17.99 38.85
C ASN A 405 -5.69 -19.32 38.70
N CYS A 406 -4.93 -20.42 38.68
CA CYS A 406 -5.43 -21.78 38.76
C CYS A 406 -4.70 -22.57 39.87
N THR A 407 -5.40 -23.50 40.50
CA THR A 407 -4.80 -24.41 41.51
C THR A 407 -3.77 -25.34 40.88
N THR A 408 -4.02 -25.83 39.67
CA THR A 408 -3.08 -26.68 38.92
C THR A 408 -2.92 -26.21 37.48
N GLY A 409 -1.71 -26.33 36.95
CA GLY A 409 -1.39 -26.03 35.55
C GLY A 409 -1.47 -24.56 35.13
N ASP A 410 -1.50 -23.64 36.09
CA ASP A 410 -1.49 -22.20 35.82
C ASP A 410 -0.36 -21.81 34.86
N CYS A 411 -0.60 -20.84 33.98
CA CYS A 411 0.34 -20.44 32.93
C CYS A 411 0.74 -18.96 33.02
N GLY A 412 0.86 -18.46 34.25
CA GLY A 412 1.26 -17.07 34.53
C GLY A 412 0.08 -16.17 34.92
N GLY A 413 -0.98 -16.75 35.49
CA GLY A 413 -2.15 -16.01 35.96
C GLY A 413 -3.03 -15.42 34.85
N ILE A 414 -3.02 -16.04 33.67
CA ILE A 414 -3.77 -15.58 32.50
C ILE A 414 -4.59 -16.71 31.88
N LEU A 415 -5.79 -16.40 31.38
CA LEU A 415 -6.66 -17.36 30.72
C LEU A 415 -6.05 -17.86 29.40
N LYS A 416 -5.53 -16.94 28.59
CA LYS A 416 -4.92 -17.19 27.28
C LYS A 416 -3.42 -17.41 27.43
N CYS A 417 -2.99 -18.66 27.56
CA CYS A 417 -1.61 -18.99 27.88
C CYS A 417 -0.63 -18.52 26.79
N THR A 418 0.49 -17.93 27.21
CA THR A 418 1.62 -17.56 26.34
C THR A 418 2.86 -18.42 26.61
N GLY A 419 2.83 -19.22 27.67
CA GLY A 419 3.86 -20.18 28.07
C GLY A 419 3.25 -21.50 28.52
N GLY A 420 4.10 -22.43 28.96
CA GLY A 420 3.67 -23.72 29.49
C GLY A 420 2.94 -23.59 30.83
N GLY A 421 2.11 -24.59 31.14
CA GLY A 421 1.55 -24.74 32.48
C GLY A 421 2.65 -25.06 33.51
N VAL A 422 2.52 -24.52 34.71
CA VAL A 422 3.42 -24.78 35.83
C VAL A 422 3.17 -26.21 36.35
N PRO A 423 4.20 -27.08 36.39
CA PRO A 423 4.09 -28.43 36.95
C PRO A 423 3.56 -28.45 38.39
N PRO A 424 2.75 -29.45 38.79
CA PRO A 424 2.42 -30.66 38.03
C PRO A 424 1.32 -30.51 36.97
N VAL A 425 1.58 -31.02 35.77
CA VAL A 425 0.61 -31.04 34.66
C VAL A 425 0.72 -32.30 33.82
N SER A 426 -0.41 -32.95 33.56
CA SER A 426 -0.51 -33.97 32.52
C SER A 426 -0.50 -33.28 31.15
N LEU A 427 0.43 -33.65 30.28
CA LEU A 427 0.57 -33.06 28.95
C LEU A 427 0.10 -34.05 27.87
N VAL A 428 -0.46 -33.51 26.80
CA VAL A 428 -0.44 -34.18 25.50
C VAL A 428 0.38 -33.36 24.54
N GLU A 429 1.25 -34.04 23.80
CA GLU A 429 2.18 -33.43 22.86
C GLU A 429 1.91 -33.96 21.46
N PHE A 430 2.04 -33.09 20.47
CA PHE A 430 1.84 -33.42 19.05
C PHE A 430 2.93 -32.79 18.19
N THR A 431 3.27 -33.50 17.13
CA THR A 431 3.96 -32.95 15.96
C THR A 431 3.23 -33.45 14.71
N ILE A 432 2.51 -32.55 14.05
CA ILE A 432 1.73 -32.81 12.84
C ILE A 432 2.65 -32.73 11.62
N ALA A 433 2.52 -33.67 10.69
CA ALA A 433 3.32 -33.72 9.48
C ALA A 433 3.08 -32.48 8.58
N SER A 434 4.13 -31.99 7.93
CA SER A 434 4.10 -30.80 7.06
C SER A 434 3.85 -31.10 5.58
N GLY A 435 3.43 -32.32 5.24
CA GLY A 435 3.17 -32.72 3.84
C GLY A 435 4.43 -32.88 2.97
N GLY A 436 5.63 -32.92 3.58
CA GLY A 436 6.90 -33.20 2.88
C GLY A 436 8.03 -33.65 3.81
N ALA A 437 8.94 -34.47 3.26
CA ALA A 437 10.18 -35.04 3.81
C ALA A 437 10.08 -36.01 5.00
N ASP A 438 9.21 -35.79 5.99
CA ASP A 438 8.88 -36.81 6.99
C ASP A 438 7.79 -37.71 6.46
N SER A 439 7.74 -38.97 6.92
CA SER A 439 6.96 -40.10 6.38
C SER A 439 5.42 -39.93 6.25
N GLY A 440 4.90 -38.69 6.31
CA GLY A 440 3.49 -38.35 6.28
C GLY A 440 2.76 -38.67 7.58
N LYS A 441 3.53 -38.91 8.66
CA LYS A 441 3.03 -39.34 9.96
C LYS A 441 3.14 -38.23 10.99
N ASP A 442 2.06 -38.06 11.71
CA ASP A 442 1.97 -37.28 12.93
C ASP A 442 2.52 -38.11 14.09
N PHE A 443 3.17 -37.44 15.04
CA PHE A 443 3.66 -38.01 16.30
C PHE A 443 2.88 -37.42 17.45
N TYR A 444 2.46 -38.25 18.39
CA TYR A 444 1.74 -37.79 19.56
C TYR A 444 1.93 -38.70 20.76
N ASP A 445 1.82 -38.13 21.94
CA ASP A 445 1.96 -38.86 23.19
C ASP A 445 1.26 -38.13 24.34
N VAL A 446 1.07 -38.86 25.45
CA VAL A 446 0.68 -38.28 26.73
C VAL A 446 1.88 -38.40 27.67
N SER A 447 2.22 -37.30 28.34
CA SER A 447 3.44 -37.17 29.12
C SER A 447 3.14 -36.74 30.56
N LEU A 448 3.70 -37.52 31.49
CA LEU A 448 3.67 -37.29 32.94
C LEU A 448 5.07 -36.90 33.47
N VAL A 449 5.98 -36.52 32.58
CA VAL A 449 7.33 -36.02 32.92
C VAL A 449 7.23 -34.78 33.82
N ASP A 450 6.24 -33.93 33.53
CA ASP A 450 5.89 -32.75 34.32
C ASP A 450 4.88 -33.07 35.44
N GLY A 451 4.65 -34.35 35.78
CA GLY A 451 3.71 -34.78 36.80
C GLY A 451 2.30 -35.03 36.27
N TYR A 452 1.33 -35.12 37.17
CA TYR A 452 -0.07 -35.44 36.87
C TYR A 452 -1.00 -34.50 37.62
N ASN A 453 -2.05 -34.01 36.97
CA ASN A 453 -3.14 -33.30 37.65
C ASN A 453 -4.51 -33.85 37.25
N VAL A 454 -4.75 -34.01 35.95
CA VAL A 454 -6.02 -34.50 35.36
C VAL A 454 -5.72 -35.68 34.45
N GLY A 455 -6.60 -36.69 34.44
CA GLY A 455 -6.54 -37.80 33.51
C GLY A 455 -6.70 -37.33 32.08
N LEU A 456 -5.91 -37.83 31.15
CA LEU A 456 -5.87 -37.34 29.78
C LEU A 456 -5.67 -38.51 28.81
N SER A 457 -6.40 -38.51 27.71
CA SER A 457 -6.19 -39.48 26.62
C SER A 457 -6.29 -38.84 25.26
N VAL A 458 -5.61 -39.45 24.30
CA VAL A 458 -5.63 -39.10 22.88
C VAL A 458 -6.09 -40.30 22.09
N ARG A 459 -7.03 -40.08 21.18
CA ARG A 459 -7.48 -41.08 20.21
C ARG A 459 -7.49 -40.49 18.81
N ALA A 460 -6.78 -41.12 17.88
CA ALA A 460 -6.89 -40.79 16.47
C ALA A 460 -8.29 -41.17 15.93
N SER A 461 -8.82 -40.35 15.03
CA SER A 461 -10.07 -40.55 14.32
C SER A 461 -9.81 -40.53 12.82
N GLY A 462 -10.09 -41.65 12.15
CA GLY A 462 -9.60 -41.87 10.79
C GLY A 462 -8.10 -42.16 10.77
N GLY A 463 -7.45 -41.79 9.67
CA GLY A 463 -6.03 -42.02 9.43
C GLY A 463 -5.62 -43.48 9.17
N SER A 464 -4.32 -43.68 9.00
CA SER A 464 -3.71 -45.00 8.73
C SER A 464 -2.35 -45.14 9.42
N GLY A 465 -1.93 -46.38 9.70
CA GLY A 465 -0.72 -46.69 10.46
C GLY A 465 -1.03 -47.28 11.83
N ASP A 466 -0.20 -46.98 12.83
CA ASP A 466 -0.33 -47.55 14.18
C ASP A 466 -1.55 -46.97 14.90
N CYS A 467 -1.71 -45.63 14.86
CA CYS A 467 -2.87 -44.86 15.32
C CYS A 467 -3.41 -45.30 16.70
N GLN A 468 -2.51 -45.72 17.59
CA GLN A 468 -2.85 -46.22 18.92
C GLN A 468 -3.33 -45.10 19.84
N SER A 469 -4.14 -45.43 20.83
CA SER A 469 -4.52 -44.47 21.87
C SER A 469 -3.39 -44.31 22.89
N ALA A 470 -3.00 -43.08 23.20
CA ALA A 470 -2.10 -42.75 24.30
C ALA A 470 -2.90 -42.14 25.45
N GLY A 471 -2.46 -42.32 26.69
CA GLY A 471 -3.16 -41.70 27.81
C GLY A 471 -2.94 -42.30 29.19
N CYS A 472 -3.54 -41.62 30.15
CA CYS A 472 -3.53 -41.94 31.56
C CYS A 472 -4.97 -41.86 32.09
N VAL A 473 -5.61 -43.03 32.16
CA VAL A 473 -7.01 -43.20 32.62
C VAL A 473 -7.07 -43.40 34.14
N ALA A 474 -6.02 -43.95 34.73
CA ALA A 474 -5.94 -44.15 36.18
C ALA A 474 -5.83 -42.80 36.91
N ASP A 475 -6.53 -42.68 38.05
CA ASP A 475 -6.36 -41.52 38.91
C ASP A 475 -5.07 -41.64 39.73
N VAL A 476 -4.00 -41.02 39.24
CA VAL A 476 -2.70 -41.02 39.92
C VAL A 476 -2.75 -40.24 41.24
N ASN A 477 -3.65 -39.27 41.40
CA ASN A 477 -3.78 -38.49 42.63
C ASN A 477 -4.16 -39.38 43.82
N ALA A 478 -5.00 -40.40 43.60
CA ALA A 478 -5.45 -41.34 44.62
C ALA A 478 -4.29 -42.12 45.28
N ASN A 479 -3.20 -42.35 44.56
CA ASN A 479 -2.04 -43.13 45.03
C ASN A 479 -0.74 -42.32 45.06
N CYS A 480 -0.83 -40.99 45.01
CA CYS A 480 0.35 -40.13 44.99
C CYS A 480 1.11 -40.19 46.35
N PRO A 481 2.42 -40.47 46.38
CA PRO A 481 3.24 -40.43 47.60
C PRO A 481 3.23 -39.06 48.25
N LYS A 482 3.27 -39.02 49.59
CA LYS A 482 3.14 -37.77 50.38
C LYS A 482 4.13 -36.70 49.96
N GLU A 483 5.35 -37.08 49.61
CA GLU A 483 6.41 -36.18 49.18
C GLU A 483 6.20 -35.57 47.78
N LEU A 484 5.26 -36.11 47.00
CA LEU A 484 4.89 -35.63 45.66
C LEU A 484 3.52 -34.95 45.61
N GLN A 485 2.72 -35.05 46.68
CA GLN A 485 1.36 -34.52 46.72
C GLN A 485 1.32 -32.99 46.62
N VAL A 486 0.40 -32.48 45.80
CA VAL A 486 -0.10 -31.10 45.87
C VAL A 486 -1.48 -31.17 46.48
N ILE A 487 -1.67 -30.46 47.60
CA ILE A 487 -2.89 -30.50 48.40
C ILE A 487 -3.59 -29.15 48.30
N ASP A 488 -4.91 -29.15 48.10
CA ASP A 488 -5.73 -27.94 48.11
C ASP A 488 -6.06 -27.45 49.53
N GLU A 489 -6.77 -26.32 49.64
CA GLU A 489 -7.20 -25.76 50.92
C GLU A 489 -8.16 -26.70 51.69
N GLY A 490 -8.84 -27.60 50.98
CA GLY A 490 -9.75 -28.61 51.54
C GLY A 490 -9.04 -29.86 52.06
N GLY A 491 -7.71 -29.98 51.88
CA GLY A 491 -6.94 -31.15 52.27
C GLY A 491 -6.97 -32.29 51.25
N ASN A 492 -7.47 -32.07 50.03
CA ASN A 492 -7.52 -33.08 48.97
C ASN A 492 -6.24 -33.03 48.12
N VAL A 493 -5.76 -34.20 47.70
CA VAL A 493 -4.67 -34.29 46.71
C VAL A 493 -5.23 -33.94 45.33
N VAL A 494 -4.81 -32.78 44.80
CA VAL A 494 -5.31 -32.24 43.52
C VAL A 494 -4.34 -32.44 42.35
N ALA A 495 -3.08 -32.77 42.66
CA ALA A 495 -2.08 -33.13 41.67
C ALA A 495 -0.92 -33.91 42.30
N CYS A 496 -0.13 -34.59 41.47
CA CYS A 496 1.04 -35.35 41.85
C CYS A 496 2.27 -34.86 41.06
N LYS A 497 3.27 -34.33 41.76
CA LYS A 497 4.55 -33.91 41.17
C LYS A 497 5.31 -35.09 40.60
N SER A 498 6.00 -34.90 39.49
CA SER A 498 7.08 -35.81 39.11
C SER A 498 8.25 -35.66 40.09
N ALA A 499 9.13 -36.67 40.14
CA ALA A 499 10.33 -36.59 40.97
C ALA A 499 11.25 -35.42 40.56
N CYS A 500 11.29 -35.07 39.27
CA CYS A 500 12.03 -33.91 38.81
C CYS A 500 11.44 -32.61 39.42
N ALA A 501 10.12 -32.42 39.32
CA ALA A 501 9.45 -31.25 39.87
C ALA A 501 9.53 -31.18 41.41
N ALA A 502 9.62 -32.31 42.11
CA ALA A 502 9.70 -32.35 43.56
C ALA A 502 11.12 -32.14 44.11
N PHE A 503 12.13 -32.75 43.48
CA PHE A 503 13.49 -32.82 44.05
C PHE A 503 14.54 -32.06 43.25
N ASN A 504 14.27 -31.74 41.98
CA ASN A 504 15.18 -31.03 41.07
C ASN A 504 16.61 -31.63 41.03
N LYS A 505 16.70 -32.96 41.01
CA LYS A 505 17.98 -33.68 40.95
C LYS A 505 18.29 -34.20 39.54
N PRO A 506 19.57 -34.23 39.12
CA PRO A 506 19.97 -34.68 37.78
C PRO A 506 19.42 -36.06 37.39
N GLU A 507 19.39 -37.01 38.33
CA GLU A 507 18.89 -38.37 38.11
C GLU A 507 17.38 -38.44 37.84
N PHE A 508 16.59 -37.46 38.32
CA PHE A 508 15.15 -37.40 38.08
C PHE A 508 14.79 -36.53 36.88
N CYS A 509 15.59 -35.49 36.62
CA CYS A 509 15.37 -34.55 35.52
C CYS A 509 16.12 -34.94 34.24
N CYS A 510 16.91 -36.01 34.28
CA CYS A 510 17.77 -36.47 33.18
C CYS A 510 18.66 -35.34 32.63
N THR A 511 19.39 -34.66 33.53
CA THR A 511 20.31 -33.57 33.18
C THR A 511 21.74 -33.89 33.59
N GLY A 512 22.71 -33.10 33.11
CA GLY A 512 24.12 -33.28 33.46
C GLY A 512 24.65 -34.67 33.04
N GLU A 513 25.20 -35.41 34.00
CA GLU A 513 25.71 -36.79 33.77
C GLU A 513 24.60 -37.80 33.44
N HIS A 514 23.33 -37.45 33.66
CA HIS A 514 22.16 -38.25 33.31
C HIS A 514 21.45 -37.77 32.04
N SER A 515 22.13 -36.96 31.21
CA SER A 515 21.52 -36.31 30.03
C SER A 515 21.26 -37.22 28.81
N THR A 516 21.50 -38.53 28.91
CA THR A 516 21.22 -39.49 27.83
C THR A 516 20.34 -40.65 28.32
N SER A 517 19.63 -41.32 27.40
CA SER A 517 18.83 -42.50 27.72
C SER A 517 19.63 -43.63 28.36
N ALA A 518 20.92 -43.78 28.00
CA ALA A 518 21.82 -44.77 28.59
C ALA A 518 22.19 -44.44 30.06
N THR A 519 22.09 -43.17 30.46
CA THR A 519 22.54 -42.66 31.76
C THR A 519 21.39 -42.27 32.70
N CYS A 520 20.18 -42.09 32.19
CA CYS A 520 18.98 -41.82 33.00
C CYS A 520 18.09 -43.07 33.06
N SER A 521 18.21 -43.84 34.13
CA SER A 521 17.41 -45.05 34.34
C SER A 521 16.06 -44.74 35.02
N PRO A 522 15.02 -45.58 34.82
CA PRO A 522 13.78 -45.48 35.57
C PRO A 522 14.02 -45.49 37.09
N THR A 523 13.22 -44.73 37.82
CA THR A 523 13.28 -44.62 39.28
C THR A 523 12.00 -45.18 39.91
N PRO A 524 11.97 -45.47 41.22
CA PRO A 524 10.73 -45.89 41.88
C PRO A 524 9.56 -44.92 41.66
N TYR A 525 9.85 -43.62 41.52
CA TYR A 525 8.86 -42.60 41.21
C TYR A 525 8.35 -42.68 39.77
N SER A 526 9.23 -42.76 38.76
CA SER A 526 8.77 -42.88 37.36
C SER A 526 8.05 -44.20 37.13
N GLN A 527 8.49 -45.29 37.75
CA GLN A 527 7.81 -46.59 37.65
C GLN A 527 6.39 -46.56 38.23
N MET A 528 6.12 -45.73 39.24
CA MET A 528 4.77 -45.55 39.77
C MET A 528 3.84 -44.91 38.74
N PHE A 529 4.30 -43.84 38.07
CA PHE A 529 3.56 -43.25 36.94
C PHE A 529 3.37 -44.26 35.80
N LYS A 530 4.41 -45.01 35.44
CA LYS A 530 4.35 -46.02 34.37
C LYS A 530 3.39 -47.17 34.69
N ASN A 531 3.36 -47.62 35.93
CA ASN A 531 2.46 -48.69 36.37
C ASN A 531 0.99 -48.24 36.36
N ALA A 532 0.74 -46.98 36.73
CA ALA A 532 -0.61 -46.41 36.66
C ALA A 532 -1.04 -46.16 35.20
N CYS A 533 -0.10 -45.70 34.37
CA CYS A 533 -0.36 -45.25 33.01
C CYS A 533 0.70 -45.78 32.03
N PRO A 534 0.61 -47.07 31.62
CA PRO A 534 1.62 -47.70 30.77
C PRO A 534 1.77 -47.04 29.39
N ALA A 535 0.68 -46.45 28.88
CA ALA A 535 0.60 -45.77 27.58
C ALA A 535 0.96 -44.27 27.65
N ALA A 536 1.65 -43.84 28.70
CA ALA A 536 2.14 -42.47 28.87
C ALA A 536 3.64 -42.46 29.20
N TYR A 537 4.32 -41.36 28.84
CA TYR A 537 5.69 -41.08 29.27
C TYR A 537 5.73 -40.83 30.78
N SER A 538 6.53 -41.62 31.49
CA SER A 538 6.69 -41.49 32.94
C SER A 538 7.93 -40.69 33.38
N TYR A 539 8.90 -40.53 32.47
CA TYR A 539 10.10 -39.69 32.63
C TYR A 539 10.71 -39.37 31.25
N ALA A 540 11.70 -38.47 31.19
CA ALA A 540 12.19 -37.88 29.94
C ALA A 540 12.74 -38.89 28.90
N TYR A 541 13.24 -40.04 29.34
CA TYR A 541 13.79 -41.09 28.46
C TYR A 541 13.03 -42.42 28.59
N ASP A 542 11.74 -42.36 28.92
CA ASP A 542 10.88 -43.54 28.87
C ASP A 542 10.89 -44.16 27.47
N ASP A 543 10.57 -45.46 27.40
CA ASP A 543 10.75 -46.22 26.17
C ASP A 543 9.84 -45.76 25.02
N LEU A 544 10.23 -46.15 23.81
CA LEU A 544 9.54 -45.80 22.55
C LEU A 544 8.11 -46.36 22.44
N SER A 545 7.62 -47.16 23.37
CA SER A 545 6.22 -47.61 23.37
C SER A 545 5.23 -46.49 23.72
N SER A 546 5.75 -45.35 24.18
CA SER A 546 4.95 -44.22 24.65
C SER A 546 4.68 -43.16 23.57
N THR A 547 5.42 -43.15 22.45
CA THR A 547 5.10 -42.32 21.27
C THR A 547 4.22 -43.08 20.30
N CYS A 548 3.08 -42.50 19.95
CA CYS A 548 2.20 -43.01 18.92
C CYS A 548 2.42 -42.28 17.60
N THR A 549 2.21 -42.99 16.48
CA THR A 549 2.24 -42.39 15.13
C THR A 549 0.96 -42.67 14.36
N CYS A 550 0.49 -41.71 13.57
CA CYS A 550 -0.66 -41.89 12.70
C CYS A 550 -0.55 -40.97 11.48
N ALA A 551 -1.05 -41.38 10.32
CA ALA A 551 -1.04 -40.55 9.10
C ALA A 551 -2.45 -40.12 8.71
N GLY A 552 -2.67 -38.82 8.55
CA GLY A 552 -3.93 -38.25 8.03
C GLY A 552 -5.13 -38.48 8.93
N ALA A 553 -4.95 -38.33 10.25
CA ALA A 553 -6.01 -38.46 11.24
C ALA A 553 -6.41 -37.09 11.81
N ASP A 554 -7.64 -37.03 12.31
CA ASP A 554 -8.05 -36.07 13.32
C ASP A 554 -7.84 -36.67 14.71
N TYR A 555 -7.89 -35.88 15.77
CA TYR A 555 -7.56 -36.33 17.12
C TYR A 555 -8.59 -35.92 18.14
N PHE A 556 -9.00 -36.85 19.00
CA PHE A 556 -9.81 -36.59 20.17
C PHE A 556 -8.93 -36.54 21.41
N ILE A 557 -8.95 -35.41 22.12
CA ILE A 557 -8.26 -35.21 23.39
C ILE A 557 -9.34 -35.17 24.49
N THR A 558 -9.38 -36.18 25.34
CA THR A 558 -10.41 -36.30 26.39
C THR A 558 -9.78 -36.10 27.77
N PHE A 559 -10.31 -35.12 28.51
CA PHE A 559 -10.00 -34.91 29.92
C PHE A 559 -10.92 -35.78 30.80
N CYS A 560 -10.36 -36.43 31.81
CA CYS A 560 -11.00 -37.46 32.63
C CYS A 560 -11.63 -38.60 31.80
N PRO A 561 -10.83 -39.30 30.96
CA PRO A 561 -11.35 -40.43 30.19
C PRO A 561 -11.78 -41.58 31.10
N SER A 562 -12.79 -42.34 30.67
CA SER A 562 -13.22 -43.57 31.36
C SER A 562 -12.53 -44.80 30.76
N SER A 563 -12.20 -45.79 31.59
CA SER A 563 -11.85 -47.13 31.11
C SER A 563 -13.11 -47.76 30.50
N ASN A 564 -13.14 -47.93 29.18
CA ASN A 564 -14.18 -48.72 28.53
C ASN A 564 -14.05 -50.20 28.86
#